data_AF-A0A8E0QPG8-F1
#
_entry.id   AF-A0A8E0QPG8-F1
#
_cell.length_a   1.000
_cell.length_b   1.000
_cell.length_c   1.000
_cell.angle_alpha   90.00
_cell.angle_beta   90.00
_cell.angle_gamma   90.00
#
_symmetry.space_group_name_H-M   'P 1'
#
loop_
_entity.id
_entity.type
_entity.pdbx_description
1 polymer ?
#
loop_
_entity_poly.entity_id
_entity_poly.type
_entity_poly.pdbx_seq_one_letter_code
_entity_poly.pdbx_strand_id
1 'polypeptide(L)'
;MEFFKTARAACEASFHGLCNHIGIPEDSLSDSHFDQIWSAIRTSWLDRNRLDVEEKCAQVSRDCLGQMVSLDEIGYSRQEYRELIQRWKEVLPTILEDSHRKTREAFTKNRVTPQYLAQRTEQVYCFVREQLQVPFRLGIKDHPVFDKDDAVEVKRTIGTYVSRIYTAIRNEEMARLLLDVMEGVDTSISNVPPEKKNMGVKA
;
A
#
# COMPACT_ATOMS: atom_id res chain seq x y z
N MET A 1 -0.60 -1.53 -4.48
CA MET A 1 -0.56 -1.41 -3.00
C MET A 1 -1.30 -2.59 -2.39
N GLU A 2 -0.69 -3.27 -1.42
CA GLU A 2 -1.24 -4.49 -0.78
C GLU A 2 -2.61 -4.28 -0.12
N PHE A 3 -2.87 -3.06 0.37
CA PHE A 3 -4.17 -2.67 0.90
C PHE A 3 -5.29 -2.89 -0.12
N PHE A 4 -5.12 -2.40 -1.36
CA PHE A 4 -6.15 -2.51 -2.38
C PHE A 4 -6.40 -3.96 -2.79
N LYS A 5 -5.40 -4.83 -2.76
CA LYS A 5 -5.59 -6.26 -3.02
C LYS A 5 -6.46 -6.91 -1.93
N THR A 6 -6.11 -6.66 -0.67
CA THR A 6 -6.81 -7.20 0.50
C THR A 6 -8.24 -6.68 0.60
N ALA A 7 -8.40 -5.36 0.47
CA ALA A 7 -9.69 -4.70 0.55
C ALA A 7 -10.61 -5.08 -0.62
N ARG A 8 -10.08 -5.21 -1.85
CA ARG A 8 -10.90 -5.63 -3.01
C ARG A 8 -11.52 -7.00 -2.74
N ALA A 9 -10.72 -7.99 -2.40
CA ALA A 9 -11.19 -9.35 -2.16
C ALA A 9 -12.24 -9.40 -1.02
N ALA A 10 -12.04 -8.64 0.05
CA ALA A 10 -12.98 -8.58 1.17
C ALA A 10 -14.30 -7.87 0.79
N CYS A 11 -14.22 -6.74 0.07
CA CYS A 11 -15.39 -6.02 -0.41
C CYS A 11 -16.20 -6.85 -1.42
N GLU A 12 -15.52 -7.55 -2.33
CA GLU A 12 -16.12 -8.43 -3.34
C GLU A 12 -16.88 -9.58 -2.67
N ALA A 13 -16.21 -10.30 -1.76
CA ALA A 13 -16.84 -11.36 -0.99
C ALA A 13 -18.07 -10.88 -0.20
N SER A 14 -18.00 -9.68 0.41
CA SER A 14 -19.12 -9.08 1.12
C SER A 14 -20.25 -8.66 0.18
N PHE A 15 -19.94 -8.11 -0.99
CA PHE A 15 -20.93 -7.68 -1.97
C PHE A 15 -21.72 -8.89 -2.48
N HIS A 16 -21.04 -9.92 -2.99
CA HIS A 16 -21.67 -11.14 -3.47
C HIS A 16 -22.43 -11.87 -2.35
N GLY A 17 -21.87 -11.93 -1.14
CA GLY A 17 -22.56 -12.52 0.01
C GLY A 17 -23.88 -11.83 0.36
N LEU A 18 -23.93 -10.50 0.27
CA LEU A 18 -25.16 -9.73 0.48
C LEU A 18 -26.16 -9.89 -0.67
N CYS A 19 -25.69 -9.89 -1.92
CA CYS A 19 -26.54 -10.12 -3.09
C CYS A 19 -27.23 -11.49 -3.02
N ASN A 20 -26.47 -12.54 -2.69
CA ASN A 20 -27.00 -13.90 -2.50
C ASN A 20 -27.99 -13.99 -1.34
N HIS A 21 -27.76 -13.26 -0.25
CA HIS A 21 -28.68 -13.23 0.90
C HIS A 21 -30.00 -12.51 0.58
N ILE A 22 -29.97 -11.50 -0.29
CA ILE A 22 -31.14 -10.70 -0.67
C ILE A 22 -31.91 -11.36 -1.83
N GLY A 23 -31.32 -12.36 -2.50
CA GLY A 23 -31.94 -13.06 -3.62
C GLY A 23 -31.76 -12.36 -4.97
N ILE A 24 -30.76 -11.47 -5.08
CA ILE A 24 -30.39 -10.86 -6.36
C ILE A 24 -29.67 -11.94 -7.19
N PRO A 25 -30.18 -12.33 -8.38
CA PRO A 25 -29.58 -13.40 -9.18
C PRO A 25 -28.15 -13.03 -9.61
N GLU A 26 -27.20 -13.95 -9.45
CA GLU A 26 -25.79 -13.79 -9.84
C GLU A 26 -25.64 -13.40 -11.32
N ASP A 27 -26.51 -13.93 -12.20
CA ASP A 27 -26.55 -13.63 -13.63
C ASP A 27 -26.93 -12.17 -13.97
N SER A 28 -27.53 -11.45 -13.01
CA SER A 28 -27.97 -10.05 -13.21
C SER A 28 -26.86 -9.05 -12.89
N LEU A 29 -25.95 -9.39 -11.98
CA LEU A 29 -24.83 -8.55 -11.59
C LEU A 29 -23.56 -9.02 -12.30
N SER A 30 -23.32 -8.46 -13.50
CA SER A 30 -22.05 -8.70 -14.19
C SER A 30 -20.86 -8.24 -13.33
N ASP A 31 -19.71 -8.92 -13.42
CA ASP A 31 -18.44 -8.54 -12.77
C ASP A 31 -18.08 -7.05 -12.98
N SER A 32 -18.53 -6.49 -14.12
CA SER A 32 -18.46 -5.06 -14.46
C SER A 32 -19.09 -4.12 -13.41
N HIS A 33 -20.17 -4.52 -12.75
CA HIS A 33 -20.82 -3.69 -11.72
C HIS A 33 -19.94 -3.54 -10.49
N PHE A 34 -19.40 -4.64 -9.98
CA PHE A 34 -18.47 -4.57 -8.85
C PHE A 34 -17.20 -3.84 -9.23
N ASP A 35 -16.70 -3.98 -10.47
CA ASP A 35 -15.55 -3.22 -10.94
C ASP A 35 -15.76 -1.70 -10.95
N GLN A 36 -16.95 -1.23 -11.35
CA GLN A 36 -17.30 0.19 -11.31
C GLN A 36 -17.36 0.70 -9.87
N ILE A 37 -18.02 -0.05 -8.98
CA ILE A 37 -18.09 0.25 -7.55
C ILE A 37 -16.67 0.27 -6.94
N TRP A 38 -15.83 -0.70 -7.27
CA TRP A 38 -14.46 -0.78 -6.79
C TRP A 38 -13.61 0.40 -7.29
N SER A 39 -13.79 0.79 -8.54
CA SER A 39 -13.15 1.98 -9.11
C SER A 39 -13.53 3.24 -8.32
N ALA A 40 -14.80 3.36 -7.94
CA ALA A 40 -15.31 4.44 -7.08
C ALA A 40 -14.62 4.47 -5.71
N ILE A 41 -14.60 3.32 -5.04
CA ILE A 41 -13.96 3.14 -3.73
C ILE A 41 -12.48 3.54 -3.82
N ARG A 42 -11.76 3.03 -4.83
CA ARG A 42 -10.34 3.32 -5.02
C ARG A 42 -10.08 4.81 -5.27
N THR A 43 -10.91 5.44 -6.09
CA THR A 43 -10.77 6.86 -6.43
C THR A 43 -11.03 7.74 -5.21
N SER A 44 -12.15 7.52 -4.50
CA SER A 44 -12.47 8.24 -3.27
C SER A 44 -11.41 8.01 -2.18
N TRP A 45 -10.88 6.79 -2.07
CA TRP A 45 -9.80 6.49 -1.12
C TRP A 45 -8.52 7.28 -1.40
N LEU A 46 -8.11 7.38 -2.68
CA LEU A 46 -6.89 8.09 -3.05
C LEU A 46 -7.00 9.60 -2.90
N ASP A 47 -8.19 10.17 -3.10
CA ASP A 47 -8.45 11.60 -2.88
C ASP A 47 -8.35 12.00 -1.39
N ARG A 48 -8.67 11.05 -0.49
CA ARG A 48 -8.81 11.29 0.96
C ARG A 48 -7.59 10.88 1.78
N ASN A 49 -6.39 11.18 1.31
CA ASN A 49 -5.16 10.81 2.04
C ASN A 49 -4.88 11.65 3.29
N ARG A 50 -5.61 12.75 3.49
CA ARG A 50 -5.43 13.66 4.64
C ARG A 50 -6.35 13.36 5.83
N LEU A 51 -7.38 12.55 5.63
CA LEU A 51 -8.33 12.20 6.68
C LEU A 51 -7.76 11.08 7.56
N ASP A 52 -8.20 11.04 8.81
CA ASP A 52 -7.96 9.88 9.65
C ASP A 52 -8.62 8.63 9.03
N VAL A 53 -8.10 7.44 9.35
CA VAL A 53 -8.57 6.17 8.77
C VAL A 53 -10.06 5.96 9.02
N GLU A 54 -10.56 6.25 10.22
CA GLU A 54 -11.97 6.04 10.57
C GLU A 54 -12.88 6.96 9.72
N GLU A 55 -12.57 8.26 9.71
CA GLU A 55 -13.30 9.27 8.93
C GLU A 55 -13.21 8.97 7.42
N LYS A 56 -12.04 8.55 6.96
CA LYS A 56 -11.80 8.15 5.57
C LYS A 56 -12.67 6.97 5.18
N CYS A 57 -12.71 5.90 5.98
CA CYS A 57 -13.52 4.71 5.68
C CYS A 57 -15.01 5.07 5.64
N ALA A 58 -15.49 5.90 6.58
CA ALA A 58 -16.86 6.38 6.58
C ALA A 58 -17.21 7.18 5.33
N GLN A 59 -16.34 8.14 4.93
CA GLN A 59 -16.60 8.99 3.77
C GLN A 59 -16.50 8.22 2.44
N VAL A 60 -15.49 7.36 2.28
CA VAL A 60 -15.33 6.50 1.09
C VAL A 60 -16.56 5.61 0.92
N SER A 61 -17.07 5.06 2.02
CA SER A 61 -18.28 4.24 1.99
C SER A 61 -19.51 5.05 1.56
N ARG A 62 -19.70 6.27 2.09
CA ARG A 62 -20.80 7.15 1.66
C ARG A 62 -20.73 7.49 0.17
N ASP A 63 -19.55 7.85 -0.33
CA ASP A 63 -19.34 8.20 -1.74
C ASP A 63 -19.65 6.99 -2.64
N CYS A 64 -19.19 5.80 -2.26
CA CYS A 64 -19.45 4.55 -2.94
C CYS A 64 -20.95 4.24 -3.02
N LEU A 65 -21.67 4.32 -1.90
CA LEU A 65 -23.11 4.06 -1.87
C LEU A 65 -23.89 5.09 -2.69
N GLY A 66 -23.43 6.35 -2.72
CA GLY A 66 -23.99 7.36 -3.61
C GLY A 66 -23.87 6.96 -5.08
N GLN A 67 -22.73 6.42 -5.48
CA GLN A 67 -22.54 5.92 -6.85
C GLN A 67 -23.39 4.69 -7.16
N MET A 68 -23.55 3.77 -6.20
CA MET A 68 -24.47 2.64 -6.34
C MET A 68 -25.90 3.11 -6.64
N VAL A 69 -26.41 4.10 -5.89
CA VAL A 69 -27.73 4.69 -6.16
C VAL A 69 -27.81 5.28 -7.58
N SER A 70 -26.75 5.92 -8.07
CA SER A 70 -26.71 6.45 -9.44
C SER A 70 -26.63 5.37 -10.52
N LEU A 71 -26.05 4.21 -10.23
CA LEU A 71 -25.97 3.07 -11.15
C LEU A 71 -27.31 2.30 -11.24
N ASP A 72 -28.17 2.41 -10.23
CA ASP A 72 -29.50 1.75 -10.13
C ASP A 72 -30.57 2.33 -11.07
N GLU A 73 -30.27 3.37 -11.86
CA GLU A 73 -31.22 3.88 -12.87
C GLU A 73 -31.62 2.82 -13.93
N ILE A 74 -31.00 1.63 -13.93
CA ILE A 74 -31.08 0.62 -15.00
C ILE A 74 -31.85 -0.67 -14.62
N GLY A 75 -32.38 -0.81 -13.40
CA GLY A 75 -33.48 -1.75 -13.14
C GLY A 75 -33.17 -2.99 -12.30
N TYR A 76 -33.30 -2.82 -10.99
CA TYR A 76 -33.59 -3.89 -10.04
C TYR A 76 -34.91 -3.61 -9.32
N SER A 77 -35.46 -4.60 -8.61
CA SER A 77 -36.57 -4.29 -7.70
C SER A 77 -36.05 -3.28 -6.67
N ARG A 78 -36.65 -2.09 -6.67
CA ARG A 78 -36.22 -0.95 -5.86
C ARG A 78 -36.05 -1.29 -4.37
N GLN A 79 -36.69 -2.37 -3.89
CA GLN A 79 -36.60 -2.81 -2.50
C GLN A 79 -35.32 -3.61 -2.21
N GLU A 80 -35.00 -4.62 -3.01
CA GLU A 80 -33.80 -5.47 -2.82
C GLU A 80 -32.51 -4.65 -2.90
N TYR A 81 -32.43 -3.75 -3.88
CA TYR A 81 -31.26 -2.88 -4.05
C TYR A 81 -31.09 -1.88 -2.90
N ARG A 82 -32.20 -1.37 -2.36
CA ARG A 82 -32.18 -0.51 -1.15
C ARG A 82 -31.71 -1.29 0.08
N GLU A 83 -32.18 -2.52 0.25
CA GLU A 83 -31.73 -3.39 1.34
C GLU A 83 -30.24 -3.71 1.24
N LEU A 84 -29.73 -3.92 0.02
CA LEU A 84 -28.30 -4.11 -0.24
C LEU A 84 -27.49 -2.88 0.18
N ILE A 85 -27.87 -1.70 -0.28
CA ILE A 85 -27.21 -0.43 0.09
C ILE A 85 -27.24 -0.23 1.60
N GLN A 86 -28.39 -0.46 2.25
CA GLN A 86 -28.53 -0.28 3.69
C GLN A 86 -27.61 -1.21 4.48
N ARG A 87 -27.60 -2.51 4.15
CA ARG A 87 -26.72 -3.47 4.83
C ARG A 87 -25.25 -3.17 4.55
N TRP A 88 -24.90 -2.86 3.30
CA TRP A 88 -23.51 -2.62 2.96
C TRP A 88 -22.98 -1.31 3.54
N LYS A 89 -23.84 -0.31 3.78
CA LYS A 89 -23.49 0.90 4.53
C LYS A 89 -22.95 0.62 5.93
N GLU A 90 -23.48 -0.39 6.60
CA GLU A 90 -23.07 -0.76 7.97
C GLU A 90 -21.77 -1.56 7.96
N VAL A 91 -21.54 -2.35 6.91
CA VAL A 91 -20.43 -3.32 6.85
C VAL A 91 -19.19 -2.77 6.13
N LEU A 92 -19.37 -1.99 5.06
CA LEU A 92 -18.28 -1.51 4.20
C LEU A 92 -17.21 -0.68 4.94
N PRO A 93 -17.55 0.27 5.83
CA PRO A 93 -16.53 1.02 6.58
C PRO A 93 -15.63 0.09 7.39
N THR A 94 -16.24 -0.89 8.08
CA THR A 94 -15.55 -1.88 8.91
C THR A 94 -14.63 -2.77 8.06
N ILE A 95 -15.07 -3.20 6.88
CA ILE A 95 -14.22 -3.96 5.94
C ILE A 95 -12.99 -3.17 5.53
N LEU A 96 -13.18 -1.90 5.16
CA LEU A 96 -12.08 -1.03 4.73
C LEU A 96 -11.09 -0.78 5.88
N GLU A 97 -11.61 -0.51 7.07
CA GLU A 97 -10.80 -0.29 8.26
C GLU A 97 -9.99 -1.54 8.64
N ASP A 98 -10.65 -2.70 8.70
CA ASP A 98 -10.01 -3.98 9.00
C ASP A 98 -8.94 -4.34 7.96
N SER A 99 -9.24 -4.14 6.68
CA SER A 99 -8.29 -4.39 5.60
C SER A 99 -7.08 -3.47 5.70
N HIS A 100 -7.30 -2.19 6.03
CA HIS A 100 -6.23 -1.22 6.26
C HIS A 100 -5.39 -1.60 7.48
N ARG A 101 -6.03 -1.94 8.60
CA ARG A 101 -5.37 -2.36 9.84
C ARG A 101 -4.51 -3.60 9.63
N LYS A 102 -5.09 -4.68 9.06
CA LYS A 102 -4.38 -5.93 8.73
C LYS A 102 -3.18 -5.69 7.82
N THR A 103 -3.36 -4.88 6.76
CA THR A 103 -2.27 -4.55 5.84
C THR A 103 -1.16 -3.78 6.54
N ARG A 104 -1.51 -2.80 7.37
CA ARG A 104 -0.55 -1.98 8.12
C ARG A 104 0.22 -2.80 9.15
N GLU A 105 -0.45 -3.71 9.86
CA GLU A 105 0.18 -4.65 10.80
C GLU A 105 1.13 -5.61 10.08
N ALA A 106 0.68 -6.20 8.97
CA ALA A 106 1.51 -7.07 8.14
C ALA A 106 2.76 -6.35 7.62
N PHE A 107 2.62 -5.12 7.14
CA PHE A 107 3.76 -4.29 6.69
C PHE A 107 4.71 -3.92 7.84
N THR A 108 4.16 -3.63 9.02
CA THR A 108 4.97 -3.30 10.21
C THR A 108 5.80 -4.50 10.66
N LYS A 109 5.23 -5.70 10.59
CA LYS A 109 5.88 -6.97 10.95
C LYS A 109 6.87 -7.43 9.88
N ASN A 110 6.46 -7.39 8.62
CA ASN A 110 7.26 -7.81 7.47
C ASN A 110 7.47 -6.62 6.54
N ARG A 111 8.63 -5.96 6.71
CA ARG A 111 8.96 -4.70 6.03
C ARG A 111 9.38 -4.96 4.59
N VAL A 112 8.39 -5.12 3.73
CA VAL A 112 8.59 -5.38 2.28
C VAL A 112 9.05 -4.16 1.47
N THR A 113 9.43 -3.05 2.12
CA THR A 113 9.93 -1.84 1.44
C THR A 113 11.08 -2.12 0.45
N PRO A 114 12.08 -2.97 0.75
CA PRO A 114 13.16 -3.30 -0.19
C PRO A 114 12.66 -3.73 -1.58
N GLN A 115 11.56 -4.48 -1.63
CA GLN A 115 10.97 -5.00 -2.87
C GLN A 115 10.40 -3.93 -3.81
N TYR A 116 10.18 -2.71 -3.30
CA TYR A 116 9.67 -1.58 -4.07
C TYR A 116 10.76 -0.56 -4.43
N LEU A 117 11.99 -0.81 -4.00
CA LEU A 117 13.13 0.06 -4.29
C LEU A 117 13.87 -0.45 -5.53
N ALA A 118 14.56 0.44 -6.23
CA ALA A 118 15.52 0.02 -7.25
C ALA A 118 16.70 -0.66 -6.54
N GLN A 119 17.33 -1.65 -7.19
CA GLN A 119 18.43 -2.44 -6.63
C GLN A 119 19.47 -1.61 -5.86
N ARG A 120 19.87 -0.44 -6.39
CA ARG A 120 20.85 0.45 -5.75
C ARG A 120 20.32 1.16 -4.51
N THR A 121 19.07 1.65 -4.57
CA THR A 121 18.45 2.34 -3.43
C THR A 121 18.01 1.35 -2.36
N GLU A 122 17.73 0.10 -2.75
CA GLU A 122 17.53 -1.03 -1.85
C GLU A 122 18.77 -1.28 -0.99
N GLN A 123 19.96 -1.35 -1.58
CA GLN A 123 21.22 -1.55 -0.83
C GLN A 123 21.46 -0.46 0.22
N VAL A 124 21.21 0.81 -0.14
CA VAL A 124 21.29 1.95 0.80
C VAL A 124 20.24 1.83 1.91
N TYR A 125 19.01 1.45 1.56
CA TYR A 125 17.95 1.23 2.54
C TYR A 125 18.31 0.11 3.52
N CYS A 126 18.78 -1.04 3.03
CA CYS A 126 19.19 -2.17 3.86
C CYS A 126 20.40 -1.82 4.73
N PHE A 127 21.36 -1.05 4.22
CA PHE A 127 22.45 -0.51 5.06
C PHE A 127 21.91 0.27 6.26
N VAL A 128 20.97 1.19 6.07
CA VAL A 128 20.40 1.97 7.18
C VAL A 128 19.54 1.11 8.11
N ARG A 129 18.68 0.25 7.57
CA ARG A 129 17.70 -0.52 8.36
C ARG A 129 18.31 -1.72 9.07
N GLU A 130 19.21 -2.42 8.40
CA GLU A 130 19.76 -3.70 8.85
C GLU A 130 21.17 -3.54 9.40
N GLN A 131 22.08 -2.85 8.72
CA GLN A 131 23.45 -2.71 9.24
C GLN A 131 23.53 -1.66 10.36
N LEU A 132 23.00 -0.47 10.11
CA LEU A 132 22.91 0.59 11.11
C LEU A 132 21.75 0.38 12.10
N GLN A 133 20.96 -0.69 11.97
CA GLN A 133 19.87 -1.06 12.89
C GLN A 133 18.97 0.15 13.24
N VAL A 134 18.62 0.96 12.24
CA VAL A 134 17.70 2.09 12.42
C VAL A 134 16.27 1.58 12.19
N PRO A 135 15.44 1.45 13.24
CA PRO A 135 14.13 0.84 13.13
C PRO A 135 13.17 1.71 12.30
N PHE A 136 12.17 1.06 11.71
CA PHE A 136 11.00 1.74 11.16
C PHE A 136 10.18 2.33 12.32
N ARG A 137 10.03 3.65 12.35
CA ARG A 137 9.33 4.39 13.41
C ARG A 137 7.86 4.55 13.06
N LEU A 138 6.97 4.24 14.01
CA LEU A 138 5.51 4.34 13.92
C LEU A 138 4.98 5.68 14.46
N GLY A 139 5.82 6.72 14.48
CA GLY A 139 5.44 8.05 14.96
C GLY A 139 5.24 8.09 16.48
N ILE A 140 4.08 8.59 16.92
CA ILE A 140 3.73 8.83 18.33
C ILE A 140 3.94 7.58 19.19
N LYS A 141 3.62 6.38 18.68
CA LYS A 141 3.82 5.11 19.40
C LYS A 141 5.25 4.88 19.86
N ASP A 142 6.22 5.36 19.07
CA ASP A 142 7.64 5.18 19.32
C ASP A 142 8.29 6.45 19.86
N HIS A 143 7.52 7.50 20.14
CA HIS A 143 8.05 8.67 20.80
C HIS A 143 8.40 8.30 22.25
N PRO A 144 9.61 8.62 22.74
CA PRO A 144 9.90 8.46 24.16
C PRO A 144 8.93 9.30 24.96
N VAL A 145 8.23 8.66 25.89
CA VAL A 145 7.42 9.33 26.90
C VAL A 145 8.33 9.49 28.11
N PHE A 146 8.34 10.68 28.72
CA PHE A 146 8.99 10.88 30.01
C PHE A 146 8.14 10.19 31.06
N ASP A 147 8.35 8.89 31.23
CA ASP A 147 7.81 8.16 32.37
C ASP A 147 8.85 8.16 33.49
N LYS A 148 8.40 8.39 34.73
CA LYS A 148 9.29 8.51 35.89
C LYS A 148 9.69 7.16 36.49
N ASP A 149 9.15 6.07 35.95
CA ASP A 149 9.49 4.71 36.37
C ASP A 149 10.67 4.16 35.55
N ASP A 150 11.78 3.91 36.25
CA ASP A 150 13.05 3.39 35.72
C ASP A 150 12.98 1.97 35.12
N ALA A 151 11.79 1.39 34.97
CA ALA A 151 11.57 0.02 34.50
C ALA A 151 11.15 -0.09 33.01
N VAL A 152 10.92 1.04 32.32
CA VAL A 152 10.51 1.02 30.90
C VAL A 152 11.75 1.11 30.00
N GLU A 153 11.85 0.19 29.05
CA GLU A 153 12.88 0.18 28.00
C GLU A 153 13.08 1.59 27.42
N VAL A 154 14.31 2.14 27.54
CA VAL A 154 14.62 3.50 27.11
C VAL A 154 14.47 3.62 25.59
N LYS A 155 13.29 4.05 25.15
CA LYS A 155 13.01 4.30 23.72
C LYS A 155 13.96 5.37 23.20
N ARG A 156 14.80 4.99 22.23
CA ARG A 156 15.77 5.92 21.62
C ARG A 156 15.05 7.05 20.86
N THR A 157 15.53 8.28 21.01
CA THR A 157 15.00 9.43 20.28
C THR A 157 15.32 9.34 18.78
N ILE A 158 14.66 10.16 17.98
CA ILE A 158 15.02 10.30 16.55
C ILE A 158 16.48 10.78 16.43
N GLY A 159 16.90 11.71 17.30
CA GLY A 159 18.26 12.23 17.35
C GLY A 159 19.31 11.12 17.50
N THR A 160 19.08 10.14 18.38
CA THR A 160 19.99 8.99 18.53
C THR A 160 20.20 8.23 17.22
N TYR A 161 19.14 8.00 16.44
CA TYR A 161 19.25 7.29 15.16
C TYR A 161 19.88 8.14 14.07
N VAL A 162 19.60 9.45 14.04
CA VAL A 162 20.26 10.39 13.13
C VAL A 162 21.76 10.45 13.43
N SER A 163 22.17 10.48 14.70
CA SER A 163 23.58 10.44 15.09
C SER A 163 24.28 9.17 14.61
N ARG A 164 23.62 8.01 14.63
CA ARG A 164 24.20 6.76 14.08
C ARG A 164 24.47 6.86 12.59
N ILE A 165 23.52 7.40 11.83
CA ILE A 165 23.69 7.63 10.40
C ILE A 165 24.82 8.63 10.15
N TYR A 166 24.86 9.72 10.92
CA TYR A 166 25.93 10.71 10.84
C TYR A 166 27.32 10.11 11.11
N THR A 167 27.45 9.27 12.14
CA THR A 167 28.70 8.57 12.44
C THR A 167 29.13 7.67 11.28
N ALA A 168 28.21 6.90 10.69
CA ALA A 168 28.52 6.05 9.54
C ALA A 168 29.00 6.86 8.31
N ILE A 169 28.43 8.05 8.09
CA ILE A 169 28.90 8.98 7.06
C ILE A 169 30.31 9.49 7.40
N ARG A 170 30.55 9.90 8.64
CA ARG A 170 31.86 10.42 9.09
C ARG A 170 32.97 9.37 9.04
N ASN A 171 32.61 8.11 9.24
CA ASN A 171 33.53 6.97 9.14
C ASN A 171 33.71 6.46 7.70
N GLU A 172 33.16 7.15 6.70
CA GLU A 172 33.23 6.79 5.28
C GLU A 172 32.54 5.45 4.93
N GLU A 173 31.75 4.87 5.84
CA GLU A 173 31.04 3.60 5.60
C GLU A 173 29.98 3.78 4.51
N MET A 174 29.25 4.91 4.54
CA MET A 174 28.28 5.26 3.51
C MET A 174 28.94 5.55 2.17
N ALA A 175 30.13 6.18 2.17
CA ALA A 175 30.86 6.49 0.95
C ALA A 175 31.35 5.21 0.25
N ARG A 176 31.90 4.26 1.03
CA ARG A 176 32.29 2.93 0.54
C ARG A 176 31.11 2.18 -0.07
N LEU A 177 29.97 2.14 0.63
CA LEU A 177 28.75 1.53 0.08
C LEU A 177 28.35 2.13 -1.27
N LEU A 178 28.36 3.46 -1.39
CA LEU A 178 27.98 4.12 -2.65
C LEU A 178 28.95 3.80 -3.78
N LEU A 179 30.25 3.71 -3.50
CA LEU A 179 31.24 3.27 -4.48
C LEU A 179 30.97 1.84 -4.93
N ASP A 180 30.76 0.90 -4.01
CA ASP A 180 30.43 -0.50 -4.34
C ASP A 180 29.17 -0.61 -5.22
N VAL A 181 28.13 0.19 -4.88
CA VAL A 181 26.86 0.26 -5.61
C VAL A 181 27.05 0.83 -7.03
N MET A 182 28.04 1.72 -7.22
CA MET A 182 28.35 2.38 -8.49
C MET A 182 29.33 1.55 -9.35
N GLU A 183 30.30 0.87 -8.77
CA GLU A 183 31.26 0.04 -9.52
C GLU A 183 30.58 -1.17 -10.19
N GLY A 184 29.45 -1.65 -9.66
CA GLY A 184 28.60 -2.63 -10.34
C GLY A 184 27.97 -2.15 -11.67
N VAL A 185 28.11 -0.87 -12.04
CA VAL A 185 27.60 -0.30 -13.31
C VAL A 185 28.48 -0.70 -14.50
N ASP A 186 29.80 -0.74 -14.33
CA ASP A 186 30.73 -0.79 -15.46
C ASP A 186 30.77 -2.15 -16.17
N THR A 187 30.42 -3.24 -15.47
CA THR A 187 30.39 -4.59 -16.05
C THR A 187 29.16 -4.90 -16.92
N SER A 188 28.11 -4.09 -16.90
CA SER A 188 26.88 -4.34 -17.68
C SER A 188 26.79 -3.56 -19.00
N ILE A 189 27.58 -2.51 -19.18
CA ILE A 189 27.57 -1.69 -20.40
C ILE A 189 28.54 -2.24 -21.48
N SER A 190 29.49 -3.11 -21.11
CA SER A 190 30.50 -3.66 -22.03
C SER A 190 30.02 -4.78 -22.99
N ASN A 191 28.76 -5.23 -22.91
CA ASN A 191 28.25 -6.35 -23.72
C ASN A 191 27.36 -5.93 -24.91
N VAL A 192 27.70 -4.84 -25.59
CA VAL A 192 27.14 -4.53 -26.92
C VAL A 192 28.01 -5.19 -27.99
N PRO A 193 27.53 -6.21 -28.73
CA PRO A 193 28.30 -6.82 -29.81
C PRO A 193 28.48 -5.84 -30.97
N PRO A 194 29.62 -5.86 -31.69
CA PRO A 194 29.84 -4.96 -32.81
C PRO A 194 28.87 -5.26 -33.95
N GLU A 195 28.24 -4.19 -34.43
CA GLU A 195 27.33 -4.16 -35.56
C GLU A 195 28.01 -4.75 -36.82
N LYS A 196 27.43 -5.81 -37.39
CA LYS A 196 27.93 -6.39 -38.64
C LYS A 196 27.69 -5.39 -39.77
N LYS A 197 28.79 -4.79 -40.26
CA LYS A 197 28.84 -4.02 -41.51
C LYS A 197 28.28 -4.88 -42.65
N ASN A 198 27.10 -4.53 -43.16
CA ASN A 198 26.54 -5.12 -44.37
C ASN A 198 27.45 -4.74 -45.54
N MET A 199 28.23 -5.72 -45.99
CA MET A 199 29.00 -5.64 -47.23
C MET A 199 28.02 -5.82 -48.39
N GLY A 200 27.88 -4.78 -49.19
CA GLY A 200 27.06 -4.82 -50.39
C GLY A 200 27.50 -5.94 -51.33
N VAL A 201 26.53 -6.62 -51.92
CA VAL A 201 26.75 -7.41 -53.12
C VAL A 201 25.69 -6.98 -54.12
N LYS A 202 26.19 -6.34 -55.18
CA LYS A 202 25.51 -6.12 -56.46
C LYS A 202 25.17 -7.47 -57.10
N ALA A 203 23.97 -7.59 -57.63
CA ALA A 203 23.72 -8.10 -58.98
C ALA A 203 22.37 -7.55 -59.44
#